data_AF-A0A0D1YY28-F1
#
_entry.id   AF-A0A0D1YY28-F1
#
_cell.length_a   1.000
_cell.length_b   1.000
_cell.length_c   1.000
_cell.angle_alpha   90.00
_cell.angle_beta   90.00
_cell.angle_gamma   90.00
#
_symmetry.space_group_name_H-M   'P 1'
#
loop_
_entity.id
_entity.type
_entity.pdbx_description
1 polymer ?
#
loop_
_entity_poly.entity_id
_entity_poly.type
_entity_poly.pdbx_seq_one_letter_code
_entity_poly.pdbx_strand_id
1 'polypeptide(L)'
;MADLIARENASQKRIQRSVDRTHAWLRDSLQHRTEEDSSPFFASIPPLDPQLLSLYLVDIRDEYKRHISGLCIYSPTTMMDLPDELRQLPTICLSDPATPQALLAAIHAGIDLITVPFVTQSSEHGIALSFSYPGTSEGPNASLGADMWSPVHATDLSPLSPGCKCYSCSRHHRAYVHHLLQANEMLAWTLLQIHNYTIIDAFFENIRHSIQQGTFDTDVDTFNRAYEPEIPKQTGQGPRVRGYQTKSVGGGEPRKNPKAYGKLDDQMQKLAEAESGIATPDGDANDIVEHGLAKKVAD
;
A
#
# COMPACT_ATOMS: atom_id res chain seq x y z
N MET A 1 -0.76 -9.45 -22.15
CA MET A 1 -0.53 -10.56 -21.19
C MET A 1 0.92 -10.99 -21.31
N ALA A 2 1.64 -11.16 -20.20
CA ALA A 2 3.02 -11.66 -20.19
C ALA A 2 3.14 -12.96 -19.40
N ASP A 3 4.06 -13.81 -19.80
CA ASP A 3 4.39 -15.03 -19.07
C ASP A 3 5.43 -14.74 -17.99
N LEU A 4 4.95 -14.33 -16.81
CA LEU A 4 5.81 -13.98 -15.69
C LEU A 4 6.46 -15.21 -15.05
N ILE A 5 7.70 -15.03 -14.61
CA ILE A 5 8.48 -16.05 -13.93
C ILE A 5 8.42 -15.78 -12.43
N ALA A 6 7.75 -16.65 -11.67
CA ALA A 6 7.59 -16.48 -10.23
C ALA A 6 8.78 -17.00 -9.39
N ARG A 7 9.73 -17.73 -9.97
CA ARG A 7 10.89 -18.30 -9.27
C ARG A 7 12.15 -17.53 -9.60
N GLU A 8 12.89 -17.11 -8.58
CA GLU A 8 14.15 -16.37 -8.72
C GLU A 8 15.20 -17.13 -9.56
N ASN A 9 15.28 -18.46 -9.42
CA ASN A 9 16.26 -19.30 -10.13
C ASN A 9 15.63 -20.07 -11.30
N ALA A 10 15.10 -19.36 -12.29
CA ALA A 10 14.59 -20.00 -13.50
C ALA A 10 15.74 -20.41 -14.45
N SER A 11 15.59 -21.58 -15.08
CA SER A 11 16.56 -22.03 -16.09
C SER A 11 16.51 -21.15 -17.35
N GLN A 12 17.63 -21.02 -18.06
CA GLN A 12 17.70 -20.26 -19.31
C GLN A 12 16.62 -20.67 -20.32
N LYS A 13 16.36 -22.00 -20.44
CA LYS A 13 15.29 -22.54 -21.29
C LYS A 13 13.88 -22.08 -20.86
N ARG A 14 13.64 -21.90 -19.57
CA ARG A 14 12.35 -21.38 -19.04
C ARG A 14 12.20 -19.88 -19.34
N ILE A 15 13.30 -19.13 -19.26
CA ILE A 15 13.33 -17.70 -19.56
C ILE A 15 13.07 -17.47 -21.05
N GLN A 16 13.79 -18.16 -21.93
CA GLN A 16 13.57 -18.07 -23.38
C GLN A 16 12.12 -18.39 -23.77
N ARG A 17 11.56 -19.48 -23.23
CA ARG A 17 10.14 -19.81 -23.44
C ARG A 17 9.16 -18.75 -22.93
N SER A 18 9.52 -18.00 -21.89
CA SER A 18 8.70 -16.89 -21.40
C SER A 18 8.68 -15.72 -22.37
N VAL A 19 9.84 -15.35 -22.88
CA VAL A 19 9.97 -14.30 -23.90
C VAL A 19 9.22 -14.70 -25.16
N ASP A 20 9.47 -15.90 -25.69
CA ASP A 20 8.82 -16.42 -26.91
C ASP A 20 7.30 -16.44 -26.77
N ARG A 21 6.79 -16.88 -25.62
CA ARG A 21 5.35 -16.96 -25.34
C ARG A 21 4.72 -15.58 -25.20
N THR A 22 5.40 -14.65 -24.51
CA THR A 22 4.93 -13.26 -24.37
C THR A 22 4.86 -12.58 -25.73
N HIS A 23 5.88 -12.78 -26.57
CA HIS A 23 5.89 -12.28 -27.93
C HIS A 23 4.80 -12.91 -28.81
N ALA A 24 4.63 -14.25 -28.74
CA ALA A 24 3.55 -14.93 -29.47
C ALA A 24 2.16 -14.41 -29.06
N TRP A 25 1.93 -14.19 -27.77
CA TRP A 25 0.67 -13.61 -27.27
C TRP A 25 0.44 -12.18 -27.72
N LEU A 26 1.49 -11.35 -27.79
CA LEU A 26 1.40 -10.01 -28.36
C LEU A 26 0.90 -10.09 -29.81
N ARG A 27 1.57 -10.88 -30.64
CA ARG A 27 1.24 -11.05 -32.06
C ARG A 27 -0.19 -11.57 -32.24
N ASP A 28 -0.54 -12.63 -31.54
CA ASP A 28 -1.86 -13.25 -31.60
C ASP A 28 -2.97 -12.28 -31.18
N SER A 29 -2.74 -11.51 -30.12
CA SER A 29 -3.67 -10.48 -29.66
C SER A 29 -3.89 -9.41 -30.71
N LEU A 30 -2.81 -8.92 -31.35
CA LEU A 30 -2.92 -7.88 -32.38
C LEU A 30 -3.59 -8.39 -33.67
N GLN A 31 -3.36 -9.65 -34.05
CA GLN A 31 -3.98 -10.26 -35.23
C GLN A 31 -5.49 -10.49 -35.07
N HIS A 32 -5.95 -10.79 -33.85
CA HIS A 32 -7.36 -11.04 -33.57
C HIS A 32 -8.16 -9.78 -33.25
N ARG A 33 -7.51 -8.60 -33.15
CA ARG A 33 -8.22 -7.33 -32.97
C ARG A 33 -8.91 -6.93 -34.27
N THR A 34 -10.21 -6.71 -34.19
CA THR A 34 -11.03 -6.18 -35.28
C THR A 34 -11.02 -4.65 -35.25
N GLU A 35 -11.39 -4.01 -36.37
CA GLU A 35 -11.53 -2.55 -36.44
C GLU A 35 -12.60 -1.99 -35.46
N GLU A 36 -13.52 -2.84 -35.00
CA GLU A 36 -14.55 -2.50 -34.01
C GLU A 36 -14.01 -2.43 -32.56
N ASP A 37 -12.81 -2.97 -32.31
CA ASP A 37 -12.25 -3.07 -30.98
C ASP A 37 -11.53 -1.77 -30.59
N SER A 38 -12.26 -0.83 -30.00
CA SER A 38 -11.76 0.51 -29.65
C SER A 38 -10.87 0.57 -28.41
N SER A 39 -10.62 -0.56 -27.75
CA SER A 39 -9.93 -0.63 -26.45
C SER A 39 -8.43 -0.30 -26.60
N PRO A 40 -7.81 0.51 -25.72
CA PRO A 40 -6.37 0.74 -25.81
C PRO A 40 -5.61 -0.55 -25.47
N PHE A 41 -4.54 -0.84 -26.21
CA PHE A 41 -3.75 -2.07 -26.02
C PHE A 41 -2.33 -1.74 -25.58
N PHE A 42 -1.92 -2.29 -24.44
CA PHE A 42 -0.60 -2.08 -23.87
C PHE A 42 0.26 -3.32 -24.02
N ALA A 43 1.42 -3.19 -24.68
CA ALA A 43 2.36 -4.31 -24.85
C ALA A 43 3.06 -4.61 -23.52
N SER A 44 3.04 -5.88 -23.10
CA SER A 44 3.65 -6.28 -21.83
C SER A 44 5.16 -6.44 -21.98
N ILE A 45 5.96 -5.77 -21.16
CA ILE A 45 7.42 -5.95 -21.07
C ILE A 45 7.72 -6.72 -19.78
N PRO A 46 8.14 -7.99 -19.86
CA PRO A 46 8.45 -8.77 -18.67
C PRO A 46 9.71 -8.20 -17.97
N PRO A 47 9.84 -8.36 -16.63
CA PRO A 47 10.97 -7.83 -15.86
C PRO A 47 12.21 -8.73 -16.02
N LEU A 48 12.76 -8.78 -17.23
CA LEU A 48 13.91 -9.57 -17.61
C LEU A 48 15.03 -8.67 -18.11
N ASP A 49 16.24 -9.23 -18.18
CA ASP A 49 17.38 -8.55 -18.76
C ASP A 49 17.07 -8.08 -20.20
N PRO A 50 17.33 -6.81 -20.55
CA PRO A 50 17.11 -6.24 -21.87
C PRO A 50 17.72 -7.06 -23.01
N GLN A 51 18.88 -7.69 -22.79
CA GLN A 51 19.55 -8.47 -23.83
C GLN A 51 18.73 -9.71 -24.23
N LEU A 52 18.01 -10.30 -23.27
CA LEU A 52 17.10 -11.41 -23.50
C LEU A 52 15.81 -10.98 -24.20
N LEU A 53 15.46 -9.69 -24.10
CA LEU A 53 14.28 -9.09 -24.74
C LEU A 53 14.61 -8.38 -26.05
N SER A 54 15.88 -8.35 -26.47
CA SER A 54 16.35 -7.55 -27.61
C SER A 54 15.50 -7.72 -28.88
N LEU A 55 15.24 -8.96 -29.31
CA LEU A 55 14.40 -9.25 -30.48
C LEU A 55 12.95 -8.76 -30.28
N TYR A 56 12.38 -9.03 -29.11
CA TYR A 56 11.02 -8.61 -28.78
C TYR A 56 10.85 -7.09 -28.76
N LEU A 57 11.83 -6.36 -28.20
CA LEU A 57 11.82 -4.90 -28.17
C LEU A 57 12.00 -4.28 -29.55
N VAL A 58 12.83 -4.90 -30.40
CA VAL A 58 12.98 -4.50 -31.82
C VAL A 58 11.67 -4.66 -32.56
N ASP A 59 10.98 -5.79 -32.42
CA ASP A 59 9.70 -6.03 -33.09
C ASP A 59 8.61 -5.07 -32.57
N ILE A 60 8.58 -4.79 -31.27
CA ILE A 60 7.69 -3.75 -30.72
C ILE A 60 7.99 -2.40 -31.37
N ARG A 61 9.26 -2.00 -31.46
CA ARG A 61 9.66 -0.68 -31.98
C ARG A 61 9.34 -0.56 -33.47
N ASP A 62 9.68 -1.57 -34.26
CA ASP A 62 9.71 -1.47 -35.73
C ASP A 62 8.40 -1.92 -36.37
N GLU A 63 7.73 -2.94 -35.81
CA GLU A 63 6.50 -3.52 -36.37
C GLU A 63 5.27 -3.08 -35.58
N TYR A 64 5.26 -3.25 -34.26
CA TYR A 64 4.02 -3.15 -33.47
C TYR A 64 3.74 -1.77 -32.87
N LYS A 65 4.70 -0.82 -32.89
CA LYS A 65 4.58 0.49 -32.23
C LYS A 65 3.31 1.25 -32.62
N ARG A 66 2.90 1.16 -33.89
CA ARG A 66 1.69 1.83 -34.41
C ARG A 66 0.38 1.13 -34.03
N HIS A 67 0.47 -0.11 -33.56
CA HIS A 67 -0.68 -0.95 -33.21
C HIS A 67 -0.93 -1.02 -31.70
N ILE A 68 -0.03 -0.44 -30.90
CA ILE A 68 -0.14 -0.40 -29.44
C ILE A 68 -0.37 1.03 -28.96
N SER A 69 -1.09 1.17 -27.86
CA SER A 69 -1.37 2.44 -27.19
C SER A 69 -0.33 2.79 -26.13
N GLY A 70 0.43 1.81 -25.65
CA GLY A 70 1.40 1.99 -24.57
C GLY A 70 2.12 0.72 -24.16
N LEU A 71 2.86 0.80 -23.07
CA LEU A 71 3.59 -0.32 -22.46
C LEU A 71 3.04 -0.69 -21.09
N CYS A 72 3.11 -1.97 -20.75
CA CYS A 72 2.77 -2.51 -19.44
C CYS A 72 4.00 -3.20 -18.87
N ILE A 73 4.59 -2.63 -17.82
CA ILE A 73 5.80 -3.14 -17.17
C ILE A 73 5.48 -3.68 -15.77
N TYR A 74 6.42 -4.44 -15.20
CA TYR A 74 6.25 -5.07 -13.88
C TYR A 74 7.31 -4.64 -12.86
N SER A 75 8.27 -3.81 -13.28
CA SER A 75 9.29 -3.21 -12.42
C SER A 75 9.65 -1.83 -12.96
N PRO A 76 9.80 -0.80 -12.11
CA PRO A 76 10.27 0.53 -12.53
C PRO A 76 11.65 0.50 -13.18
N THR A 77 12.52 -0.44 -12.78
CA THR A 77 13.88 -0.57 -13.34
C THR A 77 13.85 -0.87 -14.84
N THR A 78 12.81 -1.57 -15.32
CA THR A 78 12.66 -1.90 -16.74
C THR A 78 12.60 -0.64 -17.62
N MET A 79 12.10 0.49 -17.10
CA MET A 79 12.05 1.74 -17.86
C MET A 79 13.42 2.29 -18.23
N MET A 80 14.41 2.13 -17.34
CA MET A 80 15.75 2.69 -17.52
C MET A 80 16.48 2.06 -18.70
N ASP A 81 16.15 0.80 -19.01
CA ASP A 81 16.79 0.03 -20.06
C ASP A 81 16.03 0.06 -21.40
N LEU A 82 14.87 0.71 -21.47
CA LEU A 82 14.08 0.77 -22.70
C LEU A 82 14.68 1.75 -23.72
N PRO A 83 14.60 1.43 -25.03
CA PRO A 83 14.90 2.37 -26.11
C PRO A 83 14.12 3.68 -25.98
N ASP A 84 14.74 4.81 -26.33
CA ASP A 84 14.13 6.15 -26.27
C ASP A 84 12.78 6.21 -27.00
N GLU A 85 12.66 5.53 -28.14
CA GLU A 85 11.44 5.54 -28.95
C GLU A 85 10.27 4.83 -28.26
N LEU A 86 10.55 3.91 -27.35
CA LEU A 86 9.56 3.19 -26.57
C LEU A 86 9.24 3.91 -25.25
N ARG A 87 10.20 4.65 -24.69
CA ARG A 87 9.98 5.48 -23.49
C ARG A 87 8.99 6.63 -23.69
N GLN A 88 8.72 7.02 -24.94
CA GLN A 88 7.72 8.03 -25.27
C GLN A 88 6.28 7.51 -25.23
N LEU A 89 6.09 6.18 -25.15
CA LEU A 89 4.76 5.58 -25.08
C LEU A 89 4.23 5.62 -23.64
N PRO A 90 2.92 5.87 -23.45
CA PRO A 90 2.29 5.80 -22.13
C PRO A 90 2.58 4.47 -21.44
N THR A 91 3.03 4.51 -20.20
CA THR A 91 3.46 3.32 -19.47
C THR A 91 2.64 3.07 -18.21
N ILE A 92 2.08 1.87 -18.13
CA ILE A 92 1.47 1.31 -16.93
C ILE A 92 2.49 0.43 -16.21
N CYS A 93 2.73 0.68 -14.93
CA CYS A 93 3.51 -0.21 -14.09
C CYS A 93 2.61 -0.99 -13.13
N LEU A 94 2.69 -2.31 -13.20
CA LEU A 94 1.98 -3.24 -12.32
C LEU A 94 2.84 -3.66 -11.11
N SER A 95 3.87 -2.88 -10.77
CA SER A 95 4.55 -3.00 -9.48
C SER A 95 3.75 -2.26 -8.42
N ASP A 96 3.70 -2.81 -7.21
CA ASP A 96 3.03 -2.18 -6.08
C ASP A 96 4.04 -1.40 -5.22
N PRO A 97 4.19 -0.07 -5.37
CA PRO A 97 5.05 0.73 -4.51
C PRO A 97 4.55 0.66 -3.06
N ALA A 98 5.47 0.40 -2.13
CA ALA A 98 5.15 0.28 -0.72
C ALA A 98 5.03 1.65 -0.02
N THR A 99 5.62 2.71 -0.58
CA THR A 99 5.76 4.02 0.07
C THR A 99 5.64 5.17 -0.94
N PRO A 100 5.31 6.39 -0.49
CA PRO A 100 5.29 7.58 -1.36
C PRO A 100 6.64 7.87 -2.04
N GLN A 101 7.76 7.58 -1.37
CA GLN A 101 9.10 7.72 -1.96
C GLN A 101 9.34 6.71 -3.08
N ALA A 102 8.90 5.46 -2.91
CA ALA A 102 8.96 4.46 -3.99
C ALA A 102 8.06 4.85 -5.18
N LEU A 103 6.90 5.46 -4.90
CA LEU A 103 6.02 6.02 -5.92
C LEU A 103 6.70 7.18 -6.68
N LEU A 104 7.35 8.11 -5.99
CA LEU A 104 8.13 9.19 -6.63
C LEU A 104 9.27 8.64 -7.49
N ALA A 105 9.98 7.61 -7.02
CA ALA A 105 11.04 6.97 -7.80
C ALA A 105 10.51 6.31 -9.09
N ALA A 106 9.30 5.71 -9.03
CA ALA A 106 8.64 5.16 -10.20
C ALA A 106 8.22 6.25 -11.21
N ILE A 107 7.70 7.39 -10.73
CA ILE A 107 7.37 8.55 -11.56
C ILE A 107 8.64 9.14 -12.19
N HIS A 108 9.72 9.28 -11.42
CA HIS A 108 11.02 9.73 -11.89
C HIS A 108 11.61 8.80 -12.98
N ALA A 109 11.32 7.50 -12.93
CA ALA A 109 11.70 6.55 -13.97
C ALA A 109 10.88 6.69 -15.27
N GLY A 110 9.87 7.58 -15.31
CA GLY A 110 9.03 7.84 -16.48
C GLY A 110 7.77 6.98 -16.56
N ILE A 111 7.28 6.47 -15.43
CA ILE A 111 6.01 5.73 -15.41
C ILE A 111 4.83 6.69 -15.25
N ASP A 112 3.79 6.50 -16.07
CA ASP A 112 2.59 7.35 -16.07
C ASP A 112 1.45 6.83 -15.18
N LEU A 113 1.23 5.52 -15.17
CA LEU A 113 0.10 4.88 -14.48
C LEU A 113 0.61 3.83 -13.48
N ILE A 114 0.33 4.03 -12.20
CA ILE A 114 0.86 3.22 -11.08
C ILE A 114 -0.27 2.90 -10.11
N THR A 115 -0.27 1.69 -9.54
CA THR A 115 -1.16 1.29 -8.45
C THR A 115 -0.64 1.80 -7.11
N VAL A 116 -1.53 2.15 -6.18
CA VAL A 116 -1.14 2.64 -4.84
C VAL A 116 -1.78 1.83 -3.71
N PRO A 117 -1.54 0.50 -3.65
CA PRO A 117 -2.20 -0.36 -2.67
C PRO A 117 -1.85 -0.01 -1.22
N PHE A 118 -0.69 0.62 -0.98
CA PHE A 118 -0.27 1.06 0.35
C PHE A 118 -1.27 2.01 1.01
N VAL A 119 -2.10 2.73 0.23
CA VAL A 119 -3.12 3.66 0.72
C VAL A 119 -4.26 2.90 1.39
N THR A 120 -4.75 1.84 0.74
CA THR A 120 -5.75 0.93 1.29
C THR A 120 -5.16 0.19 2.49
N GLN A 121 -3.95 -0.35 2.38
CA GLN A 121 -3.26 -1.03 3.48
C GLN A 121 -3.08 -0.11 4.70
N SER A 122 -2.70 1.16 4.50
CA SER A 122 -2.59 2.14 5.59
C SER A 122 -3.94 2.36 6.27
N SER A 123 -5.00 2.49 5.49
CA SER A 123 -6.37 2.65 6.01
C SER A 123 -6.76 1.43 6.85
N GLU A 124 -6.53 0.22 6.35
CA GLU A 124 -6.78 -1.05 7.05
C GLU A 124 -5.96 -1.18 8.34
N HIS A 125 -4.72 -0.70 8.33
CA HIS A 125 -3.85 -0.68 9.51
C HIS A 125 -4.22 0.38 10.54
N GLY A 126 -5.21 1.25 10.28
CA GLY A 126 -5.59 2.33 11.18
C GLY A 126 -4.67 3.56 11.08
N ILE A 127 -3.94 3.72 9.97
CA ILE A 127 -2.98 4.79 9.77
C ILE A 127 -3.63 5.90 8.95
N ALA A 128 -3.62 7.11 9.49
CA ALA A 128 -4.01 8.32 8.78
C ALA A 128 -2.76 8.99 8.16
N LEU A 129 -2.68 9.04 6.84
CA LEU A 129 -1.58 9.69 6.12
C LEU A 129 -1.60 11.20 6.37
N SER A 130 -0.43 11.81 6.54
CA SER A 130 -0.30 13.23 6.87
C SER A 130 0.82 13.95 6.12
N PHE A 131 1.47 13.30 5.15
CA PHE A 131 2.47 13.96 4.33
C PHE A 131 1.84 14.93 3.31
N SER A 132 2.66 15.87 2.84
CA SER A 132 2.35 16.79 1.75
C SER A 132 3.53 16.82 0.77
N TYR A 133 3.30 17.20 -0.48
CA TYR A 133 4.36 17.36 -1.48
C TYR A 133 4.48 18.82 -1.91
N PRO A 134 5.70 19.42 -1.95
CA PRO A 134 7.03 18.79 -1.76
C PRO A 134 7.41 18.51 -0.30
N GLY A 135 6.56 18.87 0.66
CA GLY A 135 6.80 18.71 2.10
C GLY A 135 6.97 20.06 2.79
N THR A 136 6.67 20.10 4.08
CA THR A 136 6.84 21.29 4.92
C THR A 136 8.18 21.27 5.63
N SER A 137 8.78 22.45 5.81
CA SER A 137 10.08 22.67 6.45
C SER A 137 10.09 22.44 7.98
N GLU A 138 9.10 21.74 8.53
CA GLU A 138 8.98 21.43 9.96
C GLU A 138 9.88 20.25 10.36
N GLY A 139 11.20 20.46 10.27
CA GLY A 139 12.22 19.52 10.71
C GLY A 139 12.47 18.34 9.76
N PRO A 140 13.67 17.73 9.80
CA PRO A 140 13.96 16.53 9.02
C PRO A 140 13.23 15.31 9.59
N ASN A 141 12.86 14.37 8.73
CA ASN A 141 12.32 13.05 9.09
C ASN A 141 10.97 13.08 9.86
N ALA A 142 10.00 13.87 9.38
CA ALA A 142 8.63 13.75 9.82
C ALA A 142 8.03 12.40 9.42
N SER A 143 7.07 11.90 10.20
CA SER A 143 6.37 10.65 9.86
C SER A 143 5.41 10.84 8.68
N LEU A 144 5.28 9.82 7.84
CA LEU A 144 4.34 9.81 6.71
C LEU A 144 2.86 9.76 7.14
N GLY A 145 2.59 9.38 8.37
CA GLY A 145 1.23 9.29 8.89
C GLY A 145 1.22 9.17 10.40
N ALA A 146 0.02 9.04 10.95
CA ALA A 146 -0.19 8.80 12.36
C ALA A 146 -1.03 7.55 12.58
N ASP A 147 -0.60 6.75 13.54
CA ASP A 147 -1.31 5.55 13.97
C ASP A 147 -2.48 5.91 14.89
N MET A 148 -3.71 5.77 14.37
CA MET A 148 -4.93 6.13 15.10
C MET A 148 -5.27 5.14 16.22
N TRP A 149 -4.55 4.03 16.36
CA TRP A 149 -4.66 3.13 17.52
C TRP A 149 -3.95 3.68 18.76
N SER A 150 -3.04 4.63 18.59
CA SER A 150 -2.28 5.22 19.71
C SER A 150 -3.20 5.88 20.73
N PRO A 151 -3.00 5.62 22.05
CA PRO A 151 -3.79 6.25 23.11
C PRO A 151 -3.61 7.77 23.18
N VAL A 152 -2.54 8.31 22.58
CA VAL A 152 -2.33 9.75 22.44
C VAL A 152 -3.50 10.43 21.72
N HIS A 153 -4.19 9.70 20.84
CA HIS A 153 -5.34 10.23 20.10
C HIS A 153 -6.68 10.07 20.82
N ALA A 154 -6.73 9.41 21.98
CA ALA A 154 -7.98 9.13 22.68
C ALA A 154 -8.75 10.39 23.13
N THR A 155 -8.07 11.51 23.32
CA THR A 155 -8.66 12.80 23.72
C THR A 155 -8.36 13.93 22.73
N ASP A 156 -7.78 13.60 21.58
CA ASP A 156 -7.35 14.56 20.58
C ASP A 156 -8.52 14.99 19.69
N LEU A 157 -8.98 16.23 19.88
CA LEU A 157 -10.10 16.82 19.12
C LEU A 157 -9.64 17.50 17.81
N SER A 158 -8.35 17.39 17.46
CA SER A 158 -7.84 17.89 16.18
C SER A 158 -8.27 17.00 15.00
N PRO A 159 -8.26 17.53 13.75
CA PRO A 159 -8.50 16.72 12.55
C PRO A 159 -7.36 15.72 12.31
N LEU A 160 -7.59 14.73 11.42
CA LEU A 160 -6.60 13.69 11.11
C LEU A 160 -5.29 14.26 10.54
N SER A 161 -5.39 15.27 9.66
CA SER A 161 -4.24 16.01 9.14
C SER A 161 -4.54 17.51 9.10
N PRO A 162 -3.60 18.38 9.51
CA PRO A 162 -3.79 19.82 9.45
C PRO A 162 -3.98 20.27 7.99
N GLY A 163 -4.99 21.13 7.75
CA GLY A 163 -5.27 21.67 6.42
C GLY A 163 -6.03 20.75 5.46
N CYS A 164 -6.26 19.48 5.81
CA CYS A 164 -7.06 18.57 4.99
C CYS A 164 -8.55 18.94 5.04
N LYS A 165 -9.19 19.04 3.87
CA LYS A 165 -10.61 19.43 3.71
C LYS A 165 -11.55 18.25 3.41
N CYS A 166 -11.08 17.01 3.62
CA CYS A 166 -11.90 15.82 3.37
C CYS A 166 -13.10 15.73 4.33
N TYR A 167 -14.07 14.86 4.00
CA TYR A 167 -15.23 14.61 4.86
C TYR A 167 -14.82 14.25 6.30
N SER A 168 -13.82 13.39 6.44
CA SER A 168 -13.34 12.91 7.75
C SER A 168 -12.74 14.05 8.59
N CYS A 169 -11.89 14.89 8.01
CA CYS A 169 -11.26 16.01 8.72
C CYS A 169 -12.21 17.18 9.00
N SER A 170 -13.27 17.35 8.20
CA SER A 170 -14.24 18.45 8.37
C SER A 170 -15.32 18.18 9.41
N ARG A 171 -15.66 16.89 9.65
CA ARG A 171 -16.77 16.50 10.53
C ARG A 171 -16.36 15.67 11.73
N HIS A 172 -15.18 15.06 11.69
CA HIS A 172 -14.69 14.16 12.72
C HIS A 172 -13.29 14.57 13.18
N HIS A 173 -12.91 14.05 14.32
CA HIS A 173 -11.64 14.32 14.98
C HIS A 173 -10.93 13.00 15.31
N ARG A 174 -9.65 13.09 15.66
CA ARG A 174 -8.79 11.92 15.92
C ARG A 174 -9.36 11.03 17.03
N ALA A 175 -9.87 11.61 18.12
CA ALA A 175 -10.49 10.83 19.20
C ALA A 175 -11.71 10.02 18.76
N TYR A 176 -12.52 10.55 17.84
CA TYR A 176 -13.66 9.81 17.30
C TYR A 176 -13.21 8.62 16.46
N VAL A 177 -12.22 8.81 15.58
CA VAL A 177 -11.68 7.71 14.76
C VAL A 177 -10.99 6.66 15.64
N HIS A 178 -10.21 7.09 16.63
CA HIS A 178 -9.61 6.21 17.63
C HIS A 178 -10.68 5.38 18.37
N HIS A 179 -11.74 6.03 18.85
CA HIS A 179 -12.85 5.34 19.51
C HIS A 179 -13.51 4.30 18.60
N LEU A 180 -13.78 4.63 17.33
CA LEU A 180 -14.37 3.69 16.38
C LEU A 180 -13.45 2.49 16.10
N LEU A 181 -12.14 2.70 16.03
CA LEU A 181 -11.15 1.62 15.88
C LEU A 181 -11.19 0.70 17.11
N GLN A 182 -11.16 1.26 18.31
CA GLN A 182 -11.27 0.48 19.56
C GLN A 182 -12.58 -0.31 19.65
N ALA A 183 -13.68 0.27 19.16
CA ALA A 183 -14.98 -0.38 19.07
C ALA A 183 -15.08 -1.42 17.93
N ASN A 184 -14.05 -1.54 17.08
CA ASN A 184 -14.04 -2.37 15.87
C ASN A 184 -15.19 -2.05 14.89
N GLU A 185 -15.56 -0.78 14.79
CA GLU A 185 -16.65 -0.31 13.93
C GLU A 185 -16.19 -0.07 12.49
N MET A 186 -16.95 -0.57 11.51
CA MET A 186 -16.58 -0.50 10.09
C MET A 186 -16.40 0.93 9.56
N LEU A 187 -17.07 1.89 10.21
CA LEU A 187 -16.99 3.30 9.88
C LEU A 187 -15.58 3.87 10.04
N ALA A 188 -14.77 3.35 10.97
CA ALA A 188 -13.39 3.82 11.18
C ALA A 188 -12.56 3.73 9.90
N TRP A 189 -12.52 2.54 9.30
CA TRP A 189 -11.77 2.28 8.07
C TRP A 189 -12.33 3.07 6.88
N THR A 190 -13.65 3.27 6.83
CA THR A 190 -14.27 4.09 5.77
C THR A 190 -13.81 5.55 5.86
N LEU A 191 -13.79 6.13 7.07
CA LEU A 191 -13.32 7.50 7.29
C LEU A 191 -11.83 7.65 6.98
N LEU A 192 -11.01 6.66 7.37
CA LEU A 192 -9.59 6.63 7.03
C LEU A 192 -9.37 6.52 5.52
N GLN A 193 -10.17 5.71 4.82
CA GLN A 193 -10.07 5.55 3.37
C GLN A 193 -10.38 6.85 2.63
N ILE A 194 -11.45 7.54 3.02
CA ILE A 194 -11.80 8.86 2.45
C ILE A 194 -10.64 9.85 2.67
N HIS A 195 -10.07 9.88 3.87
CA HIS A 195 -8.96 10.76 4.21
C HIS A 195 -7.70 10.44 3.40
N ASN A 196 -7.26 9.18 3.42
CA ASN A 196 -6.02 8.74 2.79
C ASN A 196 -6.04 8.89 1.26
N TYR A 197 -7.18 8.62 0.61
CA TYR A 197 -7.30 8.92 -0.83
C TYR A 197 -7.25 10.41 -1.12
N THR A 198 -7.87 11.26 -0.27
CA THR A 198 -7.78 12.72 -0.45
C THR A 198 -6.33 13.23 -0.36
N ILE A 199 -5.54 12.68 0.56
CA ILE A 199 -4.11 13.02 0.69
C ILE A 199 -3.34 12.63 -0.57
N ILE A 200 -3.62 11.44 -1.13
CA ILE A 200 -2.96 10.94 -2.33
C ILE A 200 -3.38 11.70 -3.59
N ASP A 201 -4.64 12.09 -3.69
CA ASP A 201 -5.12 12.93 -4.79
C ASP A 201 -4.38 14.28 -4.81
N ALA A 202 -4.26 14.93 -3.64
CA ALA A 202 -3.49 16.17 -3.48
C ALA A 202 -1.99 15.96 -3.76
N PHE A 203 -1.43 14.82 -3.34
CA PHE A 203 -0.05 14.45 -3.62
C PHE A 203 0.23 14.38 -5.12
N PHE A 204 -0.59 13.64 -5.87
CA PHE A 204 -0.48 13.55 -7.33
C PHE A 204 -0.75 14.89 -8.03
N GLU A 205 -1.65 15.72 -7.52
CA GLU A 205 -1.89 17.08 -8.04
C GLU A 205 -0.64 17.95 -7.93
N ASN A 206 0.02 17.95 -6.78
CA ASN A 206 1.24 18.73 -6.56
C ASN A 206 2.43 18.18 -7.36
N ILE A 207 2.54 16.85 -7.52
CA ILE A 207 3.54 16.24 -8.41
C ILE A 207 3.36 16.74 -9.85
N ARG A 208 2.13 16.72 -10.38
CA ARG A 208 1.87 17.22 -11.74
C ARG A 208 2.24 18.70 -11.87
N HIS A 209 1.95 19.53 -10.87
CA HIS A 209 2.37 20.94 -10.87
C HIS A 209 3.89 21.09 -10.88
N SER A 210 4.60 20.31 -10.06
CA SER A 210 6.05 20.34 -9.97
C SER A 210 6.73 19.92 -11.29
N ILE A 211 6.21 18.88 -11.96
CA ILE A 211 6.65 18.47 -13.30
C ILE A 211 6.44 19.60 -14.31
N GLN A 212 5.26 20.24 -14.31
CA GLN A 212 4.96 21.36 -15.21
C GLN A 212 5.87 22.58 -14.98
N GLN A 213 6.30 22.81 -13.74
CA GLN A 213 7.21 23.89 -13.35
C GLN A 213 8.69 23.54 -13.55
N GLY A 214 9.02 22.28 -13.85
CA GLY A 214 10.40 21.82 -13.98
C GLY A 214 11.16 21.76 -12.64
N THR A 215 10.45 21.68 -11.51
CA THR A 215 11.02 21.62 -10.14
C THR A 215 10.97 20.22 -9.53
N PHE A 216 10.52 19.21 -10.29
CA PHE A 216 10.27 17.85 -9.82
C PHE A 216 11.44 17.25 -9.05
N ASP A 217 12.65 17.29 -9.59
CA ASP A 217 13.82 16.68 -8.95
C ASP A 217 14.12 17.34 -7.59
N THR A 218 14.07 18.68 -7.54
CA THR A 218 14.29 19.43 -6.29
C THR A 218 13.19 19.22 -5.26
N ASP A 219 11.95 19.02 -5.72
CA ASP A 219 10.79 18.78 -4.88
C ASP A 219 10.80 17.35 -4.32
N VAL A 220 11.26 16.36 -5.11
CA VAL A 220 11.53 14.99 -4.64
C VAL A 220 12.62 14.98 -3.57
N ASP A 221 13.73 15.67 -3.78
CA ASP A 221 14.79 15.79 -2.78
C ASP A 221 14.32 16.47 -1.50
N THR A 222 13.43 17.45 -1.62
CA THR A 222 12.79 18.11 -0.48
C THR A 222 11.89 17.14 0.29
N PHE A 223 11.07 16.38 -0.43
CA PHE A 223 10.19 15.38 0.17
C PHE A 223 10.97 14.28 0.90
N ASN A 224 12.03 13.76 0.28
CA ASN A 224 12.87 12.71 0.88
C ASN A 224 13.62 13.19 2.13
N ARG A 225 13.93 14.49 2.25
CA ARG A 225 14.52 15.07 3.45
C ARG A 225 13.48 15.35 4.53
N ALA A 226 12.27 15.71 4.12
CA ALA A 226 11.18 16.07 5.02
C ALA A 226 10.58 14.84 5.70
N TYR A 227 10.51 13.69 5.03
CA TYR A 227 9.79 12.52 5.55
C TYR A 227 10.64 11.25 5.68
N GLU A 228 10.34 10.47 6.72
CA GLU A 228 10.86 9.11 6.87
C GLU A 228 10.40 8.21 5.72
N PRO A 229 11.24 7.24 5.28
CA PRO A 229 10.94 6.40 4.13
C PRO A 229 9.85 5.35 4.41
N GLU A 230 9.61 5.00 5.67
CA GLU A 230 8.68 3.95 6.06
C GLU A 230 7.36 4.50 6.58
N ILE A 231 6.26 3.85 6.19
CA ILE A 231 4.94 4.11 6.77
C ILE A 231 4.94 3.58 8.21
N PRO A 232 4.29 4.27 9.18
CA PRO A 232 4.18 3.79 10.56
C PRO A 232 3.73 2.33 10.65
N LYS A 233 4.26 1.60 11.63
CA LYS A 233 3.85 0.22 11.86
C LYS A 233 2.46 0.17 12.47
N GLN A 234 1.67 -0.82 12.06
CA GLN A 234 0.38 -1.13 12.66
C GLN A 234 0.58 -1.58 14.11
N THR A 235 -0.13 -0.96 15.07
CA THR A 235 -0.17 -1.42 16.46
C THR A 235 -1.48 -2.13 16.83
N GLY A 236 -2.58 -1.82 16.15
CA GLY A 236 -3.90 -2.39 16.42
C GLY A 236 -4.34 -3.49 15.46
N GLN A 237 -5.60 -3.91 15.54
CA GLN A 237 -6.17 -4.96 14.69
C GLN A 237 -6.71 -4.39 13.38
N GLY A 238 -6.51 -5.07 12.26
CA GLY A 238 -7.11 -4.66 10.98
C GLY A 238 -8.63 -4.90 10.93
N PRO A 239 -9.30 -4.52 9.83
CA PRO A 239 -10.72 -4.84 9.64
C PRO A 239 -10.94 -6.35 9.77
N ARG A 240 -12.09 -6.74 10.32
CA ARG A 240 -12.45 -8.15 10.44
C ARG A 240 -12.55 -8.79 9.05
N VAL A 241 -11.56 -9.59 8.69
CA VAL A 241 -11.53 -10.33 7.43
C VAL A 241 -12.50 -11.52 7.50
N ARG A 242 -13.50 -11.58 6.63
CA ARG A 242 -14.43 -12.72 6.55
C ARG A 242 -13.85 -13.84 5.69
N GLY A 243 -14.09 -15.09 6.06
CA GLY A 243 -13.47 -16.27 5.42
C GLY A 243 -13.73 -16.46 3.91
N TYR A 244 -14.74 -15.80 3.34
CA TYR A 244 -14.96 -15.80 1.88
C TYR A 244 -14.13 -14.74 1.14
N GLN A 245 -13.66 -13.70 1.84
CA GLN A 245 -12.84 -12.63 1.29
C GLN A 245 -11.37 -13.05 1.13
N THR A 246 -10.95 -14.12 1.80
CA THR A 246 -9.55 -14.58 1.77
C THR A 246 -9.52 -16.10 1.78
N LYS A 247 -9.33 -16.69 0.60
CA LYS A 247 -8.98 -18.11 0.48
C LYS A 247 -7.47 -18.22 0.62
N SER A 248 -6.98 -19.14 1.44
CA SER A 248 -5.55 -19.48 1.48
C SER A 248 -5.11 -19.88 0.08
N VAL A 249 -4.12 -19.19 -0.47
CA VAL A 249 -3.67 -19.39 -1.87
C VAL A 249 -2.61 -20.50 -1.92
N GLY A 250 -1.96 -20.81 -0.79
CA GLY A 250 -0.98 -21.87 -0.64
C GLY A 250 -1.21 -22.80 0.55
N GLY A 251 -0.70 -24.03 0.46
CA GLY A 251 -0.64 -24.96 1.59
C GLY A 251 0.40 -24.49 2.62
N GLY A 252 -0.02 -24.30 3.88
CA GLY A 252 0.86 -23.89 4.98
C GLY A 252 0.74 -22.42 5.39
N GLU A 253 -0.09 -21.60 4.73
CA GLU A 253 -0.39 -20.25 5.20
C GLU A 253 -1.10 -20.30 6.57
N PRO A 254 -0.62 -19.56 7.58
CA PRO A 254 -1.31 -19.50 8.87
C PRO A 254 -2.69 -18.86 8.69
N ARG A 255 -3.67 -19.31 9.49
CA ARG A 255 -5.00 -18.68 9.48
C ARG A 255 -4.85 -17.22 9.91
N LYS A 256 -5.24 -16.29 9.03
CA LYS A 256 -5.14 -14.84 9.28
C LYS A 256 -5.95 -14.39 10.49
N ASN A 257 -7.09 -15.02 10.74
CA ASN A 257 -7.82 -14.85 12.00
C ASN A 257 -7.46 -15.98 12.96
N PRO A 258 -6.99 -15.68 14.18
CA PRO A 258 -6.86 -16.68 15.23
C PRO A 258 -8.24 -17.27 15.55
N LYS A 259 -8.27 -18.53 16.00
CA LYS A 259 -9.53 -19.13 16.44
C LYS A 259 -10.01 -18.39 17.69
N ALA A 260 -11.23 -17.85 17.65
CA ALA A 260 -11.86 -17.20 18.80
C ALA A 260 -12.06 -18.16 19.99
N TYR A 261 -12.20 -19.46 19.70
CA TYR A 261 -12.37 -20.50 20.70
C TYR A 261 -11.30 -21.60 20.51
N GLY A 262 -10.60 -21.92 21.60
CA GLY A 262 -9.65 -23.03 21.72
C GLY A 262 -10.30 -24.26 22.36
N LYS A 263 -9.51 -25.28 22.70
CA LYS A 263 -10.01 -26.31 23.63
C LYS A 263 -10.23 -25.66 24.99
N LEU A 264 -11.25 -26.12 25.71
CA LEU A 264 -11.64 -25.55 27.02
C LEU A 264 -10.45 -25.51 27.99
N ASP A 265 -9.63 -26.57 27.98
CA ASP A 265 -8.45 -26.71 28.82
C ASP A 265 -7.37 -25.65 28.54
N ASP A 266 -7.13 -25.33 27.26
CA ASP A 266 -6.18 -24.28 26.85
C ASP A 266 -6.67 -22.88 27.25
N GLN A 267 -8.00 -22.68 27.27
CA GLN A 267 -8.61 -21.42 27.73
C GLN A 267 -8.58 -21.30 29.24
N MET A 268 -8.82 -22.39 29.98
CA MET A 268 -8.69 -22.42 31.45
C MET A 268 -7.25 -22.14 31.88
N GLN A 269 -6.26 -22.70 31.18
CA GLN A 269 -4.86 -22.43 31.46
C GLN A 269 -4.47 -20.97 31.17
N LYS A 270 -4.93 -20.41 30.04
CA LYS A 270 -4.71 -18.98 29.73
C LYS A 270 -5.44 -18.04 30.69
N LEU A 271 -6.63 -18.41 31.18
CA LEU A 271 -7.35 -17.63 32.20
C LEU A 271 -6.61 -17.67 33.54
N ALA A 272 -6.14 -18.85 33.96
CA ALA A 272 -5.32 -19.01 35.16
C ALA A 272 -3.97 -18.27 35.05
N GLU A 273 -3.40 -18.16 33.85
CA GLU A 273 -2.18 -17.37 33.57
C GLU A 273 -2.47 -15.85 33.47
N ALA A 274 -3.70 -15.46 33.14
CA ALA A 274 -4.13 -14.07 32.98
C ALA A 274 -4.72 -13.44 34.24
N GLU A 275 -4.89 -14.21 35.33
CA GLU A 275 -5.16 -13.68 36.68
C GLU A 275 -3.94 -12.88 37.16
N SER A 276 -3.84 -11.64 36.69
CA SER A 276 -3.03 -10.59 37.30
C SER A 276 -3.55 -10.36 38.72
N GLY A 277 -2.65 -10.22 39.70
CA GLY A 277 -2.96 -9.99 41.13
C GLY A 277 -3.64 -8.65 41.48
N ILE A 278 -4.51 -8.15 40.62
CA ILE A 278 -5.40 -7.02 40.87
C ILE A 278 -6.81 -7.60 41.00
N ALA A 279 -7.41 -7.43 42.18
CA ALA A 279 -8.74 -7.95 42.48
C ALA A 279 -9.77 -7.45 41.46
N THR A 280 -10.44 -8.38 40.78
CA THR A 280 -11.62 -8.11 39.97
C THR A 280 -12.86 -7.92 40.86
N PRO A 281 -13.91 -7.24 40.39
CA PRO A 281 -15.08 -6.89 41.22
C PRO A 281 -15.90 -8.09 41.70
N ASP A 282 -15.65 -9.28 41.15
CA ASP A 282 -16.33 -10.53 41.48
C ASP A 282 -15.54 -11.40 42.49
N GLY A 283 -14.44 -10.90 43.05
CA GLY A 283 -13.66 -11.59 44.10
C GLY A 283 -14.38 -11.63 45.44
N ASP A 284 -14.13 -12.68 46.23
CA ASP A 284 -14.71 -12.83 47.57
C ASP A 284 -14.15 -11.74 48.51
N ALA A 285 -14.87 -11.42 49.59
CA ALA A 285 -14.52 -10.34 50.50
C ALA A 285 -13.09 -10.46 51.09
N ASN A 286 -12.56 -11.68 51.15
CA ASN A 286 -11.20 -11.95 51.60
C ASN A 286 -10.14 -11.50 50.58
N ASP A 287 -10.39 -11.62 49.27
CA ASP A 287 -9.45 -11.22 48.20
C ASP A 287 -9.27 -9.69 48.17
N ILE A 288 -10.34 -8.96 48.48
CA ILE A 288 -10.35 -7.49 48.55
C ILE A 288 -9.50 -7.00 49.74
N VAL A 289 -9.51 -7.73 50.86
CA VAL A 289 -8.72 -7.41 52.06
C VAL A 289 -7.24 -7.68 51.83
N GLU A 290 -6.91 -8.73 51.08
CA GLU A 290 -5.52 -9.14 50.86
C GLU A 290 -4.81 -8.27 49.81
N HIS A 291 -5.51 -7.80 48.78
CA HIS A 291 -4.89 -7.11 47.64
C HIS A 291 -5.18 -5.60 47.57
N GLY A 292 -6.19 -5.12 48.31
CA GLY A 292 -6.54 -3.70 48.43
C GLY A 292 -7.18 -3.08 47.17
N LEU A 293 -8.04 -2.08 47.39
CA LEU A 293 -8.76 -1.36 46.33
C LEU A 293 -7.87 -0.27 45.70
N ALA A 294 -6.88 -0.70 44.90
CA ALA A 294 -6.02 0.14 44.06
C ALA A 294 -5.07 1.13 44.77
N LYS A 295 -3.89 1.32 44.17
CA LYS A 295 -2.90 2.33 44.59
C LYS A 295 -3.29 3.70 44.01
N LYS A 296 -3.42 4.71 44.86
CA LYS A 296 -3.63 6.10 44.45
C LYS A 296 -2.43 6.56 43.61
N VAL A 297 -2.65 6.93 42.35
CA VAL A 297 -1.62 7.59 41.53
C VAL A 297 -1.44 9.00 42.10
N ALA A 298 -0.23 9.32 42.56
CA ALA A 298 0.10 10.64 43.08
C ALA A 298 0.26 11.65 41.93
N ASP A 299 -0.20 12.89 42.18
CA ASP A 299 -0.26 14.03 41.25
C ASP A 299 1.09 14.41 40.62
#